data_AF-A0A2X4TU27-F1
#
_entry.id   AF-A0A2X4TU27-F1
#
_cell.length_a   1.000
_cell.length_b   1.000
_cell.length_c   1.000
_cell.angle_alpha   90.00
_cell.angle_beta   90.00
_cell.angle_gamma   90.00
#
_symmetry.space_group_name_H-M   'P 1'
#
loop_
_entity.id
_entity.type
_entity.pdbx_description
1 polymer ?
#
loop_
_entity_poly.entity_id
_entity_poly.type
_entity_poly.pdbx_seq_one_letter_code
_entity_poly.pdbx_strand_id
1 'polypeptide(L)'
;MASSSSRQSTGGGNKFHVVEDDGGSLEAIAKKYNVGFLALLQANPGIDPYVPRAGSVLTIPLQTLLPDAPREGIVINLAELRLYYYQPGKNTVTVYPIGIGQLGGDTLTPTMVTTISDKRANPTWTPTANIRARYKAQGIDLPAVVPAAPITRWDITRFA
;
A
#
# COMPACT_ATOMS: atom_id res chain seq x y z
N MET A 1 5.99 -24.01 31.58
CA MET A 1 5.16 -23.06 30.81
C MET A 1 5.63 -21.65 31.14
N ALA A 2 6.42 -21.03 30.26
CA ALA A 2 6.79 -19.62 30.39
C ALA A 2 6.16 -18.89 29.20
N SER A 3 5.14 -18.07 29.49
CA SER A 3 4.50 -17.20 28.51
C SER A 3 5.47 -16.07 28.17
N SER A 4 6.11 -16.15 26.99
CA SER A 4 6.90 -15.06 26.44
C SER A 4 5.95 -14.00 25.86
N SER A 5 5.62 -12.99 26.67
CA SER A 5 4.98 -11.77 26.15
C SER A 5 5.96 -11.04 25.24
N SER A 6 5.70 -11.07 23.93
CA SER A 6 6.45 -10.30 22.94
C SER A 6 6.22 -8.81 23.19
N ARG A 7 7.28 -8.07 23.53
CA ARG A 7 7.22 -6.60 23.62
C ARG A 7 7.00 -6.05 22.21
N GLN A 8 5.78 -5.59 21.94
CA GLN A 8 5.49 -4.77 20.77
C GLN A 8 6.34 -3.50 20.83
N SER A 9 7.24 -3.35 19.86
CA SER A 9 8.07 -2.16 19.71
C SER A 9 7.30 -1.16 18.86
N THR A 10 6.88 -0.03 19.44
CA THR A 10 6.26 1.09 18.72
C THR A 10 7.34 1.93 18.04
N GLY A 11 7.22 2.17 16.73
CA GLY A 11 8.09 3.10 15.99
C GLY A 11 7.36 4.40 15.67
N GLY A 12 7.95 5.57 15.97
CA GLY A 12 7.50 6.90 15.52
C GLY A 12 6.43 7.58 16.40
N GLY A 13 6.48 8.92 16.51
CA GLY A 13 5.45 9.74 17.16
C GLY A 13 4.47 10.36 16.16
N ASN A 14 3.24 10.63 16.59
CA ASN A 14 2.20 11.22 15.73
C ASN A 14 2.61 12.64 15.29
N LYS A 15 2.47 12.91 13.99
CA LYS A 15 2.65 14.25 13.42
C LYS A 15 1.30 14.84 13.04
N PHE A 16 1.24 16.17 13.00
CA PHE A 16 0.10 16.91 12.49
C PHE A 16 0.48 17.61 11.19
N HIS A 17 -0.48 17.71 10.28
CA HIS A 17 -0.34 18.42 9.00
C HIS A 17 -1.49 19.40 8.85
N VAL A 18 -1.18 20.67 8.62
CA VAL A 18 -2.17 21.69 8.25
C VAL A 18 -2.38 21.60 6.75
N VAL A 19 -3.63 21.52 6.31
CA VAL A 19 -3.99 21.51 4.88
C VAL A 19 -3.88 22.93 4.35
N GLU A 20 -3.03 23.14 3.36
CA GLU A 20 -2.89 24.42 2.66
C GLU A 20 -4.04 24.64 1.66
N ASP A 21 -4.27 25.88 1.20
CA ASP A 21 -5.33 26.22 0.23
C ASP A 21 -5.23 25.43 -1.10
N ASP A 22 -4.01 25.05 -1.50
CA ASP A 22 -3.68 24.19 -2.64
C ASP A 22 -3.05 22.85 -2.20
N GLY A 23 -3.29 22.43 -0.94
CA GLY A 23 -2.61 21.32 -0.26
C GLY A 23 -2.79 19.94 -0.88
N GLY A 24 -3.62 19.82 -1.92
CA GLY A 24 -3.86 18.59 -2.67
C GLY A 24 -4.81 17.62 -1.99
N SER A 25 -5.06 16.49 -2.66
CA SER A 25 -5.93 15.44 -2.14
C SER A 25 -5.29 14.69 -0.97
N LEU A 26 -6.10 13.92 -0.24
CA LEU A 26 -5.63 13.06 0.83
C LEU A 26 -4.65 11.98 0.31
N GLU A 27 -4.77 11.56 -0.96
CA GLU A 27 -3.78 10.71 -1.64
C GLU A 27 -2.41 11.39 -1.78
N ALA A 28 -2.38 12.66 -2.22
CA ALA A 28 -1.15 13.42 -2.36
C ALA A 28 -0.46 13.61 -1.00
N ILE A 29 -1.23 13.91 0.04
CA ILE A 29 -0.74 14.04 1.41
C ILE A 29 -0.23 12.69 1.93
N ALA A 30 -0.96 11.59 1.71
CA ALA A 30 -0.54 10.25 2.09
C ALA A 30 0.81 9.88 1.45
N LYS A 31 0.99 10.19 0.17
CA LYS A 31 2.25 10.01 -0.56
C LYS A 31 3.39 10.84 0.03
N LYS A 32 3.13 12.11 0.37
CA LYS A 32 4.13 13.00 1.01
C LYS A 32 4.68 12.44 2.32
N TYR A 33 3.83 11.81 3.12
CA TYR A 33 4.21 11.24 4.41
C TYR A 33 4.54 9.75 4.38
N ASN A 34 4.47 9.10 3.22
CA ASN A 34 4.62 7.65 3.06
C ASN A 34 3.70 6.85 4.00
N VAL A 35 2.43 7.27 4.10
CA VAL A 35 1.38 6.58 4.86
C VAL A 35 0.32 6.02 3.92
N GLY A 36 -0.39 4.98 4.36
CA GLY A 36 -1.48 4.41 3.57
C GLY A 36 -2.66 5.36 3.49
N PHE A 37 -3.26 5.50 2.31
CA PHE A 37 -4.45 6.34 2.10
C PHE A 37 -5.57 5.98 3.09
N LEU A 38 -5.89 4.68 3.23
CA LEU A 38 -6.94 4.23 4.15
C LEU A 38 -6.58 4.47 5.62
N ALA A 39 -5.31 4.33 6.00
CA ALA A 39 -4.86 4.63 7.36
C ALA A 39 -5.01 6.14 7.67
N LEU A 40 -4.67 7.01 6.70
CA LEU A 40 -4.84 8.45 6.85
C LEU A 40 -6.32 8.84 6.92
N LEU A 41 -7.18 8.23 6.10
CA LEU A 41 -8.62 8.43 6.14
C LEU A 41 -9.23 7.99 7.48
N GLN A 42 -8.83 6.81 7.98
CA GLN A 42 -9.30 6.28 9.25
C GLN A 42 -8.86 7.15 10.45
N ALA A 43 -7.65 7.71 10.39
CA ALA A 43 -7.14 8.61 11.43
C ALA A 43 -7.85 9.98 11.44
N ASN A 44 -8.56 10.34 10.37
CA ASN A 44 -9.21 11.64 10.21
C ASN A 44 -10.68 11.49 9.75
N PRO A 45 -11.59 11.00 10.63
CA PRO A 45 -13.00 10.81 10.27
C PRO A 45 -13.66 12.10 9.81
N GLY A 46 -14.44 12.03 8.72
CA GLY A 46 -15.21 13.15 8.19
C GLY A 46 -14.43 14.12 7.30
N ILE A 47 -13.15 13.86 7.01
CA ILE A 47 -12.40 14.64 6.01
C ILE A 47 -12.88 14.30 4.59
N ASP A 48 -12.96 15.30 3.73
CA ASP A 48 -13.12 15.09 2.29
C ASP A 48 -11.79 14.54 1.71
N PRO A 49 -11.78 13.33 1.12
CA PRO A 49 -10.54 12.72 0.63
C PRO A 49 -10.02 13.35 -0.66
N TYR A 50 -10.87 14.04 -1.42
CA TYR A 50 -10.53 14.65 -2.70
C TYR A 50 -10.10 16.10 -2.55
N VAL A 51 -10.85 16.86 -1.75
CA VAL A 51 -10.62 18.30 -1.50
C VAL A 51 -10.71 18.59 0.00
N PRO A 52 -9.69 18.18 0.80
CA PRO A 52 -9.69 18.45 2.22
C PRO A 52 -9.72 19.97 2.47
N ARG A 53 -10.49 20.40 3.48
CA ARG A 53 -10.68 21.83 3.77
C ARG A 53 -9.35 22.47 4.18
N ALA A 54 -8.99 23.57 3.54
CA ALA A 54 -7.84 24.37 3.94
C ALA A 54 -7.94 24.86 5.39
N GLY A 55 -6.80 24.93 6.07
CA GLY A 55 -6.67 25.23 7.49
C GLY A 55 -7.09 24.09 8.43
N SER A 56 -7.64 22.99 7.92
CA SER A 56 -7.90 21.81 8.75
C SER A 56 -6.60 21.11 9.14
N VAL A 57 -6.61 20.44 10.28
CA VAL A 57 -5.44 19.72 10.80
C VAL A 57 -5.68 18.22 10.67
N LEU A 58 -4.79 17.55 9.94
CA LEU A 58 -4.78 16.10 9.80
C LEU A 58 -3.79 15.47 10.77
N THR A 59 -4.22 14.40 11.43
CA THR A 59 -3.36 13.48 12.16
C THR A 59 -2.68 12.54 11.17
N ILE A 60 -1.35 12.52 11.18
CA ILE A 60 -0.54 11.63 10.35
C ILE A 60 -0.13 10.40 11.18
N PRO A 61 -0.68 9.20 10.89
CA PRO A 61 -0.46 8.00 11.69
C PRO A 61 0.88 7.33 11.34
N LEU A 62 1.97 7.93 11.81
CA LEU A 62 3.33 7.39 11.62
C LEU A 62 3.65 6.26 12.60
N GLN A 63 2.90 6.15 13.69
CA GLN A 63 3.10 5.11 14.67
C GLN A 63 2.48 3.78 14.18
N THR A 64 3.28 2.73 14.22
CA THR A 64 2.80 1.37 13.93
C THR A 64 3.33 0.37 14.94
N LEU A 65 2.51 -0.65 15.21
CA LEU A 65 2.95 -1.85 15.88
C LEU A 65 3.68 -2.72 14.87
N LEU A 66 4.81 -3.28 15.28
CA LEU A 66 5.49 -4.27 14.44
C LEU A 66 4.73 -5.59 14.51
N PRO A 67 4.59 -6.29 13.37
CA PRO A 67 3.90 -7.57 13.32
C PRO A 67 4.64 -8.61 14.16
N ASP A 68 3.89 -9.57 14.69
CA ASP A 68 4.44 -10.73 15.40
C ASP A 68 4.92 -11.77 14.37
N ALA A 69 6.08 -11.49 13.77
CA ALA A 69 6.71 -12.32 12.75
C ALA A 69 8.25 -12.18 12.83
N PRO A 70 9.02 -13.11 12.25
CA PRO A 70 10.47 -12.96 12.14
C PRO A 70 10.85 -11.62 11.53
N ARG A 71 11.77 -10.90 12.18
CA ARG A 71 12.25 -9.57 11.75
C ARG A 71 13.35 -9.69 10.70
N GLU A 72 13.04 -10.40 9.62
CA GLU A 72 13.98 -10.72 8.55
C GLU A 72 13.31 -10.51 7.18
N GLY A 73 14.05 -9.95 6.23
CA GLY A 73 13.58 -9.77 4.87
C GLY A 73 12.33 -8.91 4.78
N ILE A 74 11.30 -9.43 4.12
CA ILE A 74 10.03 -8.72 3.89
C ILE A 74 8.89 -9.44 4.61
N VAL A 75 8.15 -8.70 5.42
CA VAL A 75 6.89 -9.14 6.03
C VAL A 75 5.77 -8.25 5.50
N ILE A 76 4.71 -8.86 4.97
CA ILE A 76 3.52 -8.15 4.47
C ILE A 76 2.36 -8.40 5.42
N ASN A 77 1.78 -7.34 5.98
CA ASN A 77 0.55 -7.40 6.76
C ASN A 77 -0.62 -6.87 5.92
N LEU A 78 -1.48 -7.78 5.47
CA LEU A 78 -2.63 -7.45 4.62
C LEU A 78 -3.72 -6.67 5.36
N ALA A 79 -3.89 -6.90 6.67
CA ALA A 79 -4.91 -6.22 7.47
C ALA A 79 -4.58 -4.74 7.70
N GLU A 80 -3.29 -4.40 7.75
CA GLU A 80 -2.82 -3.02 7.91
C GLU A 80 -2.38 -2.37 6.59
N LEU A 81 -2.39 -3.13 5.48
CA LEU A 81 -1.90 -2.68 4.17
C LEU A 81 -0.46 -2.12 4.23
N ARG A 82 0.41 -2.85 4.93
CA ARG A 82 1.80 -2.46 5.17
C ARG A 82 2.78 -3.57 4.78
N LEU A 83 3.88 -3.15 4.17
CA LEU A 83 5.08 -3.95 3.94
C LEU A 83 6.18 -3.47 4.90
N TYR A 84 6.75 -4.41 5.64
CA TYR A 84 7.87 -4.21 6.56
C TYR A 84 9.12 -4.81 5.94
N TYR A 85 10.11 -3.98 5.65
CA TYR A 85 11.41 -4.41 5.15
C TYR A 85 12.47 -4.30 6.24
N TYR A 86 12.94 -5.45 6.73
CA TYR A 86 14.04 -5.58 7.67
C TYR A 86 15.35 -5.68 6.90
N GLN A 87 16.16 -4.61 6.96
CA GLN A 87 17.40 -4.54 6.19
C GLN A 87 18.44 -5.54 6.74
N PRO A 88 19.04 -6.40 5.89
CA PRO A 88 20.08 -7.32 6.33
C PRO A 88 21.23 -6.59 7.04
N GLY A 89 21.66 -7.11 8.19
CA GLY A 89 22.76 -6.54 8.96
C GLY A 89 22.45 -5.23 9.69
N LYS A 90 21.21 -4.74 9.66
CA LYS A 90 20.80 -3.54 10.40
C LYS A 90 19.63 -3.83 11.32
N ASN A 91 19.64 -3.24 12.51
CA ASN A 91 18.50 -3.29 13.42
C ASN A 91 17.47 -2.19 13.10
N THR A 92 17.08 -2.08 11.82
CA THR A 92 16.18 -1.04 11.32
C THR A 92 15.12 -1.67 10.41
N VAL A 93 13.89 -1.19 10.54
CA VAL A 93 12.76 -1.58 9.68
C VAL A 93 12.30 -0.37 8.88
N THR A 94 12.03 -0.56 7.59
CA THR A 94 11.37 0.43 6.74
C THR A 94 9.95 -0.03 6.44
N VAL A 95 8.97 0.85 6.63
CA VAL A 95 7.55 0.53 6.44
C VAL A 95 7.04 1.24 5.19
N TYR A 96 6.36 0.50 4.33
CA TYR A 96 5.75 1.02 3.11
C TYR A 96 4.26 0.72 3.11
N PRO A 97 3.40 1.70 2.77
CA PRO A 97 2.02 1.42 2.46
C PRO A 97 1.95 0.62 1.15
N ILE A 98 1.03 -0.34 1.08
CA ILE A 98 0.84 -1.16 -0.11
C ILE A 98 -0.64 -1.20 -0.52
N GLY A 99 -0.89 -1.38 -1.81
CA GLY A 99 -2.17 -1.89 -2.30
C GLY A 99 -2.15 -3.41 -2.34
N ILE A 100 -3.31 -4.03 -2.22
CA ILE A 100 -3.50 -5.47 -2.37
C ILE A 100 -4.54 -5.74 -3.46
N GLY A 101 -4.59 -6.99 -3.92
CA GLY A 101 -5.63 -7.41 -4.84
C GLY A 101 -7.03 -7.40 -4.22
N GLN A 102 -8.06 -7.42 -5.08
CA GLN A 102 -9.45 -7.31 -4.65
C GLN A 102 -9.86 -8.52 -3.79
N LEU A 103 -10.48 -8.25 -2.65
CA LEU A 103 -11.07 -9.29 -1.80
C LEU A 103 -12.24 -9.96 -2.53
N GLY A 104 -12.35 -11.28 -2.41
CA GLY A 104 -13.44 -12.05 -3.00
C GLY A 104 -13.41 -12.18 -4.53
N GLY A 105 -12.30 -11.78 -5.19
CA GLY A 105 -12.13 -11.91 -6.64
C GLY A 105 -10.86 -12.65 -7.06
N ASP A 106 -10.67 -12.78 -8.38
CA ASP A 106 -9.57 -13.51 -9.02
C ASP A 106 -8.17 -12.91 -8.81
N THR A 107 -8.07 -11.78 -8.11
CA THR A 107 -6.81 -11.05 -7.89
C THR A 107 -6.34 -11.10 -6.44
N LEU A 108 -6.97 -11.89 -5.58
CA LEU A 108 -6.66 -11.96 -4.15
C LEU A 108 -5.15 -12.16 -3.91
N THR A 109 -4.56 -11.31 -3.07
CA THR A 109 -3.19 -11.49 -2.60
C THR A 109 -3.14 -12.65 -1.61
N PRO A 110 -2.40 -13.74 -1.89
CA PRO A 110 -2.38 -14.92 -1.03
C PRO A 110 -1.58 -14.66 0.26
N THR A 111 -1.90 -15.41 1.31
CA THR A 111 -1.07 -15.51 2.52
C THR A 111 -0.13 -16.70 2.38
N MET A 112 1.17 -16.45 2.34
CA MET A 112 2.19 -17.50 2.16
C MET A 112 3.57 -17.02 2.61
N VAL A 113 4.50 -17.97 2.74
CA VAL A 113 5.95 -17.69 2.78
C VAL A 113 6.50 -17.89 1.37
N THR A 114 7.23 -16.90 0.86
CA THR A 114 7.81 -16.95 -0.49
C THR A 114 9.08 -16.10 -0.56
N THR A 115 9.76 -16.15 -1.71
CA THR A 115 11.00 -15.42 -1.96
C THR A 115 10.90 -14.58 -3.23
N ILE A 116 11.63 -13.47 -3.26
CA ILE A 116 11.78 -12.68 -4.48
C ILE A 116 12.72 -13.45 -5.41
N SER A 117 12.21 -13.88 -6.57
CA SER A 117 12.99 -14.60 -7.57
C SER A 117 13.63 -13.68 -8.62
N ASP A 118 13.00 -12.54 -8.92
CA ASP A 118 13.46 -11.59 -9.93
C ASP A 118 12.95 -10.17 -9.63
N LYS A 119 13.69 -9.16 -10.09
CA LYS A 119 13.33 -7.74 -9.99
C LYS A 119 13.63 -7.05 -11.32
N ARG A 120 12.59 -6.56 -11.98
CA ARG A 120 12.71 -5.87 -13.27
C ARG A 120 12.26 -4.42 -13.15
N ALA A 121 13.01 -3.51 -13.76
CA ALA A 121 12.52 -2.17 -14.01
C ALA A 121 11.54 -2.20 -15.19
N ASN A 122 10.42 -1.47 -15.07
CA ASN A 122 9.41 -1.34 -16.14
C ASN A 122 8.94 -2.67 -16.76
N PRO A 123 8.43 -3.65 -15.98
CA PRO A 123 7.90 -4.88 -16.56
C PRO A 123 6.67 -4.65 -17.45
N THR A 124 6.45 -5.57 -18.39
CA THR A 124 5.18 -5.69 -19.13
C THR A 124 4.13 -6.39 -18.28
N TRP A 125 2.85 -6.14 -18.52
CA TRP A 125 1.75 -6.87 -17.89
C TRP A 125 1.08 -7.82 -18.87
N THR A 126 0.95 -9.10 -18.47
CA THR A 126 0.26 -10.13 -19.24
C THR A 126 -1.01 -10.51 -18.49
N PRO A 127 -2.20 -9.99 -18.86
CA PRO A 127 -3.45 -10.36 -18.20
C PRO A 127 -3.74 -11.85 -18.34
N THR A 128 -4.27 -12.47 -17.29
CA THR A 128 -4.71 -13.87 -17.33
C THR A 128 -5.91 -14.03 -18.28
N ALA A 129 -6.20 -15.27 -18.69
CA ALA A 129 -7.36 -15.56 -19.54
C ALA A 129 -8.68 -15.08 -18.92
N ASN A 130 -8.85 -15.29 -17.60
CA ASN A 130 -10.04 -14.85 -16.86
C ASN A 130 -10.17 -13.32 -16.87
N ILE A 131 -9.06 -12.60 -16.64
CA ILE A 131 -9.06 -11.13 -16.71
C ILE A 131 -9.48 -10.68 -18.11
N ARG A 132 -8.88 -11.21 -19.19
CA ARG A 132 -9.28 -10.83 -20.56
C ARG A 132 -10.75 -11.10 -20.84
N ALA A 133 -11.28 -12.25 -20.39
CA ALA A 133 -12.69 -12.59 -20.56
C ALA A 133 -13.62 -11.62 -19.84
N ARG A 134 -13.29 -11.23 -18.60
CA ARG A 134 -14.06 -10.25 -17.81
C ARG A 134 -14.16 -8.89 -18.52
N TYR A 135 -13.04 -8.38 -19.01
CA TYR A 135 -13.01 -7.10 -19.71
C TYR A 135 -13.73 -7.15 -21.05
N LYS A 136 -13.58 -8.26 -21.78
CA LYS A 136 -14.30 -8.48 -23.02
C LYS A 136 -15.82 -8.46 -22.82
N ALA A 137 -16.31 -9.02 -21.70
CA ALA A 137 -17.72 -8.95 -21.34
C ALA A 137 -18.22 -7.52 -21.02
N GLN A 138 -17.31 -6.61 -20.69
CA GLN A 138 -17.58 -5.18 -20.48
C GLN A 138 -17.36 -4.35 -21.77
N GLY A 139 -17.09 -5.00 -22.91
CA GLY A 139 -16.83 -4.33 -24.19
C GLY A 139 -15.40 -3.79 -24.34
N ILE A 140 -14.48 -4.15 -23.44
CA ILE A 140 -13.07 -3.73 -23.49
C ILE A 140 -12.22 -4.91 -23.98
N ASP A 141 -11.58 -4.77 -25.13
CA ASP A 141 -10.64 -5.77 -25.63
C ASP A 141 -9.22 -5.48 -25.12
N LEU A 142 -8.70 -6.36 -24.26
CA LEU A 142 -7.37 -6.22 -23.69
C LEU A 142 -6.32 -6.89 -24.59
N PRO A 143 -5.16 -6.24 -24.85
CA PRO A 143 -4.08 -6.88 -25.59
C PRO A 143 -3.51 -8.06 -24.82
N ALA A 144 -2.87 -9.00 -25.52
CA ALA A 144 -2.22 -10.15 -24.91
C ALA A 144 -1.08 -9.74 -23.95
N VAL A 145 -0.38 -8.65 -24.29
CA VAL A 145 0.68 -8.05 -23.48
C VAL A 145 0.48 -6.53 -23.48
N VAL A 146 0.39 -5.95 -22.29
CA VAL A 146 0.40 -4.50 -22.09
C VAL A 146 1.86 -4.06 -21.87
N PRO A 147 2.40 -3.18 -22.73
CA PRO A 147 3.76 -2.70 -22.58
C PRO A 147 3.90 -1.85 -21.32
N ALA A 148 5.13 -1.68 -20.84
CA ALA A 148 5.40 -0.77 -19.74
C ALA A 148 5.05 0.67 -20.14
N ALA A 149 4.41 1.41 -19.23
CA ALA A 149 4.19 2.83 -19.38
C ALA A 149 5.44 3.65 -18.98
N PRO A 150 5.64 4.86 -19.51
CA PRO A 150 6.65 5.79 -18.98
C PRO A 150 6.44 5.99 -17.47
N ILE A 151 7.54 5.95 -16.74
CA ILE A 151 7.59 5.89 -15.27
C ILE A 151 6.77 7.00 -14.60
N THR A 152 5.63 6.65 -14.01
CA THR A 152 5.03 7.32 -12.83
C THR A 152 3.71 6.67 -12.39
N ARG A 153 3.06 5.86 -13.24
CA ARG A 153 1.86 5.12 -12.85
C ARG A 153 1.84 3.75 -13.53
N TRP A 154 1.76 2.69 -12.73
CA TRP A 154 1.08 1.47 -13.17
C TRP A 154 -0.39 1.86 -13.32
N ASP A 155 -0.76 2.49 -14.43
CA ASP A 155 -2.14 2.96 -14.66
C ASP A 155 -3.03 1.77 -15.06
N ILE A 156 -3.12 0.77 -14.17
CA ILE A 156 -4.17 -0.26 -14.19
C ILE A 156 -5.54 0.39 -13.95
N THR A 157 -5.59 1.64 -13.48
CA THR A 157 -6.80 2.45 -13.30
C THR A 157 -7.49 2.87 -14.60
N ARG A 158 -6.91 2.63 -15.78
CA ARG A 158 -7.69 2.74 -17.04
C ARG A 158 -8.67 1.57 -17.26
N PHE A 159 -8.62 0.58 -16.37
CA PHE A 159 -9.27 -0.70 -16.57
C PHE A 159 -9.99 -1.19 -15.29
N ALA A 160 -9.66 -0.67 -14.10
CA ALA A 160 -10.36 -1.03 -12.85
C ALA A 160 -11.76 -0.42 -12.72
#